data_AF-V4QES0-F1
#
_entry.id   AF-V4QES0-F1
#
_cell.length_a   1.000
_cell.length_b   1.000
_cell.length_c   1.000
_cell.angle_alpha   90.00
_cell.angle_beta   90.00
_cell.angle_gamma   90.00
#
_symmetry.space_group_name_H-M   'P 1'
#
loop_
_entity.id
_entity.type
_entity.pdbx_description
1 polymer ?
#
loop_
_entity_poly.entity_id
_entity_poly.type
_entity_poly.pdbx_seq_one_letter_code
_entity_poly.pdbx_strand_id
1 'polypeptide(L)'
;MNLERDHLWHLGVIDRLCAADPVFVKTTQRKVVDLSDEAQVAAATAWWEAETAAGMEGMVVKPLAFTVKGPKGLVQPGVKCRGREYLRIIYGPEYTAPEHLTRLKARNVSGKRALAQREYALGHEALKRFVAREPLYRVHEAVFGVLALESEPVDPRL
;
A
#
# COMPACT_ATOMS: atom_id res chain seq x y z
N MET A 1 -15.07 15.28 -3.16
CA MET A 1 -13.88 14.48 -3.57
C MET A 1 -13.93 13.17 -2.80
N ASN A 2 -13.63 12.01 -3.41
CA ASN A 2 -13.89 10.72 -2.76
C ASN A 2 -12.85 10.31 -1.69
N LEU A 3 -11.83 11.13 -1.43
CA LEU A 3 -10.74 10.83 -0.49
C LEU A 3 -11.15 10.91 1.00
N GLU A 4 -12.40 11.28 1.26
CA GLU A 4 -13.04 11.24 2.60
C GLU A 4 -13.80 9.92 2.85
N ARG A 5 -14.03 9.12 1.81
CA ARG A 5 -14.72 7.83 1.92
C ARG A 5 -13.74 6.77 2.40
N ASP A 6 -14.21 5.79 3.15
CA ASP A 6 -13.37 4.66 3.59
C ASP A 6 -13.04 3.71 2.43
N HIS A 7 -12.08 2.81 2.67
CA HIS A 7 -11.69 1.84 1.67
C HIS A 7 -12.82 0.88 1.28
N LEU A 8 -13.80 0.61 2.15
CA LEU A 8 -14.94 -0.26 1.83
C LEU A 8 -15.88 0.37 0.81
N TRP A 9 -16.12 1.68 0.91
CA TRP A 9 -16.87 2.41 -0.09
C TRP A 9 -16.17 2.33 -1.45
N HIS A 10 -14.87 2.60 -1.51
CA HIS A 10 -14.10 2.51 -2.75
C HIS A 10 -14.16 1.12 -3.39
N LEU A 11 -13.99 0.11 -2.55
CA LEU A 11 -14.05 -1.28 -2.92
C LEU A 11 -15.44 -1.69 -3.41
N GLY A 12 -16.52 -1.20 -2.79
CA GLY A 12 -17.88 -1.40 -3.28
C GLY A 12 -18.16 -0.72 -4.62
N VAL A 13 -17.54 0.45 -4.89
CA VAL A 13 -17.61 1.06 -6.22
C VAL A 13 -16.90 0.20 -7.26
N ILE A 14 -15.71 -0.33 -6.93
CA ILE A 14 -14.94 -1.22 -7.81
C ILE A 14 -15.69 -2.54 -8.05
N ASP A 15 -16.32 -3.11 -7.02
CA ASP A 15 -17.06 -4.37 -7.15
C ASP A 15 -18.24 -4.24 -8.12
N ARG A 16 -18.86 -3.05 -8.23
CA ARG A 16 -19.88 -2.79 -9.26
C ARG A 16 -19.30 -2.84 -10.67
N LEU A 17 -18.04 -2.40 -10.86
CA LEU A 17 -17.35 -2.51 -12.16
C LEU A 17 -16.99 -3.97 -12.46
N CYS A 18 -16.49 -4.72 -11.47
CA CYS A 18 -16.25 -6.15 -11.60
C CYS A 18 -17.52 -6.92 -11.96
N ALA A 19 -18.66 -6.56 -11.38
CA ALA A 19 -19.94 -7.19 -11.69
C ALA A 19 -20.43 -6.85 -13.11
N ALA A 20 -20.09 -5.67 -13.64
CA ALA A 20 -20.47 -5.26 -14.98
C ALA A 20 -19.65 -5.96 -16.08
N ASP A 21 -18.35 -6.22 -15.84
CA ASP A 21 -17.50 -7.01 -16.73
C ASP A 21 -16.48 -7.84 -15.94
N PRO A 22 -16.85 -9.06 -15.49
CA PRO A 22 -15.99 -9.90 -14.66
C PRO A 22 -14.87 -10.58 -15.46
N VAL A 23 -14.91 -10.54 -16.79
CA VAL A 23 -13.84 -11.06 -17.64
C VAL A 23 -12.70 -10.04 -17.66
N PHE A 24 -13.04 -8.76 -17.84
CA PHE A 24 -12.08 -7.67 -17.95
C PHE A 24 -11.63 -7.14 -16.57
N VAL A 25 -12.54 -6.97 -15.61
CA VAL A 25 -12.25 -6.37 -14.29
C VAL A 25 -12.41 -7.43 -13.20
N LYS A 26 -11.32 -7.73 -12.48
CA LYS A 26 -11.30 -8.77 -11.44
C LYS A 26 -11.47 -8.18 -10.05
N THR A 27 -12.24 -8.87 -9.22
CA THR A 27 -12.37 -8.57 -7.79
C THR A 27 -11.04 -8.78 -7.07
N THR A 28 -10.62 -7.79 -6.28
CA THR A 28 -9.50 -7.95 -5.35
C THR A 28 -9.97 -8.69 -4.11
N GLN A 29 -9.38 -9.85 -3.81
CA GLN A 29 -9.63 -10.54 -2.54
C GLN A 29 -9.22 -9.65 -1.35
N ARG A 30 -9.97 -9.70 -0.25
CA ARG A 30 -9.76 -8.81 0.90
C ARG A 30 -10.36 -9.37 2.18
N LYS A 31 -9.85 -8.90 3.31
CA LYS A 31 -10.43 -9.09 4.65
C LYS A 31 -10.46 -7.76 5.38
N VAL A 32 -11.55 -7.53 6.13
CA VAL A 32 -11.62 -6.48 7.15
C VAL A 32 -11.22 -7.11 8.47
N VAL A 33 -10.34 -6.45 9.21
CA VAL A 33 -9.75 -7.01 10.43
C VAL A 33 -9.78 -5.95 11.52
N ASP A 34 -10.45 -6.25 12.62
CA ASP A 34 -10.27 -5.52 13.86
C ASP A 34 -8.97 -5.97 14.53
N LEU A 35 -8.01 -5.05 14.66
CA LEU A 35 -6.70 -5.36 15.25
C LEU A 35 -6.75 -5.51 16.78
N SER A 36 -7.88 -5.20 17.42
CA SER A 36 -8.10 -5.45 18.85
C SER A 36 -8.68 -6.84 19.14
N ASP A 37 -9.11 -7.57 18.10
CA ASP A 37 -9.64 -8.93 18.18
C ASP A 37 -8.57 -9.93 17.74
N GLU A 38 -8.00 -10.67 18.69
CA GLU A 38 -6.95 -11.65 18.45
C GLU A 38 -7.40 -12.78 17.50
N ALA A 39 -8.68 -13.17 17.53
CA ALA A 39 -9.20 -14.22 16.66
C ALA A 39 -9.25 -13.74 15.20
N GLN A 40 -9.63 -12.48 14.96
CA GLN A 40 -9.60 -11.89 13.62
C GLN A 40 -8.18 -11.73 13.10
N VAL A 41 -7.22 -11.33 13.94
CA VAL A 41 -5.80 -11.25 13.57
C VAL A 41 -5.25 -12.62 13.19
N ALA A 42 -5.56 -13.66 13.98
CA ALA A 42 -5.16 -15.04 13.67
C ALA A 42 -5.77 -15.52 12.34
N ALA A 43 -7.08 -15.27 12.12
CA ALA A 43 -7.75 -15.66 10.87
C ALA A 43 -7.20 -14.91 9.64
N ALA A 44 -6.83 -13.64 9.78
CA ALA A 44 -6.20 -12.86 8.71
C ALA A 44 -4.79 -13.37 8.39
N THR A 45 -4.03 -13.75 9.42
CA THR A 45 -2.68 -14.32 9.27
C THR A 45 -2.74 -15.65 8.53
N ALA A 46 -3.61 -16.57 8.96
CA ALA A 46 -3.79 -17.87 8.31
C ALA A 46 -4.24 -17.74 6.85
N TRP A 47 -5.12 -16.77 6.54
CA TRP A 47 -5.49 -16.46 5.16
C TRP A 47 -4.31 -15.96 4.33
N TRP A 48 -3.50 -15.04 4.87
CA TRP A 48 -2.31 -14.54 4.17
C TRP A 48 -1.30 -15.66 3.92
N GLU A 49 -1.10 -16.57 4.87
CA GLU A 49 -0.24 -17.74 4.72
C GLU A 49 -0.75 -18.67 3.61
N ALA A 50 -2.06 -18.94 3.56
CA ALA A 50 -2.67 -19.77 2.52
C ALA A 50 -2.55 -19.14 1.12
N GLU A 51 -2.88 -17.85 0.97
CA GLU A 51 -2.80 -17.16 -0.33
C GLU A 51 -1.35 -17.09 -0.83
N THR A 52 -0.39 -16.80 0.05
CA THR A 52 1.03 -16.72 -0.34
C THR A 52 1.61 -18.10 -0.64
N ALA A 53 1.17 -19.15 0.04
CA ALA A 53 1.50 -20.54 -0.31
C ALA A 53 0.91 -20.97 -1.67
N ALA A 54 -0.24 -20.40 -2.05
CA ALA A 54 -0.86 -20.60 -3.36
C ALA A 54 -0.21 -19.77 -4.49
N GLY A 55 0.87 -19.03 -4.20
CA GLY A 55 1.66 -18.30 -5.20
C GLY A 55 1.38 -16.79 -5.27
N MET A 56 0.54 -16.24 -4.40
CA MET A 56 0.33 -14.79 -4.33
C MET A 56 1.57 -14.07 -3.77
N GLU A 57 1.84 -12.85 -4.27
CA GLU A 57 2.92 -11.99 -3.77
C GLU A 57 2.78 -11.71 -2.26
N GLY A 58 1.56 -11.49 -1.78
CA GLY A 58 1.28 -11.05 -0.42
C GLY A 58 0.04 -10.16 -0.34
N MET A 59 0.01 -9.25 0.62
CA MET A 59 -1.10 -8.32 0.84
C MET A 59 -0.63 -6.88 1.04
N VAL A 60 -1.57 -5.94 0.89
CA VAL A 60 -1.42 -4.55 1.32
C VAL A 60 -2.39 -4.28 2.45
N VAL A 61 -1.87 -3.99 3.64
CA VAL A 61 -2.65 -3.61 4.82
C VAL A 61 -2.89 -2.10 4.78
N LYS A 62 -4.15 -1.69 4.88
CA LYS A 62 -4.56 -0.28 4.86
C LYS A 62 -5.40 0.03 6.10
N PRO A 63 -5.32 1.23 6.68
CA PRO A 63 -6.33 1.69 7.63
C PRO A 63 -7.72 1.62 6.97
N LEU A 64 -8.81 1.48 7.74
CA LEU A 64 -10.16 1.43 7.14
C LEU A 64 -10.50 2.77 6.47
N ALA A 65 -10.33 3.87 7.20
CA ALA A 65 -10.44 5.22 6.66
C ALA A 65 -9.28 5.54 5.70
N PHE A 66 -9.55 6.31 4.65
CA PHE A 66 -8.59 6.57 3.57
C PHE A 66 -7.38 7.41 4.01
N THR A 67 -7.61 8.45 4.82
CA THR A 67 -6.56 9.28 5.42
C THR A 67 -6.69 9.27 6.93
N VAL A 68 -5.64 8.81 7.64
CA VAL A 68 -5.63 8.75 9.11
C VAL A 68 -4.43 9.53 9.66
N LYS A 69 -4.66 10.36 10.68
CA LYS A 69 -3.60 11.01 11.45
C LYS A 69 -3.53 10.38 12.84
N GLY A 70 -2.35 9.92 13.23
CA GLY A 70 -2.05 9.44 14.57
C GLY A 70 -1.18 10.44 15.35
N PRO A 71 -0.73 10.07 16.56
CA PRO A 71 0.09 10.94 17.42
C PRO A 71 1.42 11.40 16.78
N LYS A 72 1.91 10.65 15.80
CA LYS A 72 3.18 10.92 15.07
C LYS A 72 2.94 11.50 13.67
N GLY A 73 1.76 12.05 13.41
CA GLY A 73 1.39 12.60 12.11
C GLY A 73 0.63 11.61 11.22
N LEU A 74 0.80 11.74 9.90
CA LEU A 74 0.07 10.94 8.91
C LEU A 74 0.45 9.44 9.02
N VAL A 75 -0.55 8.58 9.19
CA VAL A 75 -0.37 7.13 9.16
C VAL A 75 -0.10 6.68 7.72
N GLN A 76 0.71 5.64 7.54
CA GLN A 76 0.98 5.09 6.21
C GLN A 76 -0.35 4.66 5.53
N PRO A 77 -0.63 5.12 4.30
CA PRO A 77 -1.88 4.83 3.61
C PRO A 77 -1.97 3.35 3.15
N GLY A 78 -0.83 2.66 3.10
CA GLY A 78 -0.76 1.23 2.85
C GLY A 78 0.61 0.67 3.22
N VAL A 79 0.61 -0.54 3.80
CA VAL A 79 1.83 -1.26 4.15
C VAL A 79 1.81 -2.61 3.42
N LYS A 80 2.85 -2.85 2.61
CA LYS A 80 3.02 -4.13 1.91
C LYS A 80 3.55 -5.20 2.86
N CYS A 81 2.93 -6.39 2.84
CA CYS A 81 3.37 -7.59 3.55
C CYS A 81 3.49 -8.73 2.53
N ARG A 82 4.72 -9.02 2.12
CA ARG A 82 5.05 -9.95 1.02
C ARG A 82 5.39 -11.33 1.55
N GLY A 83 4.91 -12.36 0.85
CA GLY A 83 5.10 -13.77 1.16
C GLY A 83 6.56 -14.20 1.05
N ARG A 84 6.90 -15.28 1.77
CA ARG A 84 8.27 -15.81 1.85
C ARG A 84 8.84 -16.17 0.48
N GLU A 85 8.09 -16.93 -0.32
CA GLU A 85 8.60 -17.41 -1.61
C GLU A 85 8.74 -16.27 -2.63
N TYR A 86 7.80 -15.31 -2.63
CA TYR A 86 7.92 -14.11 -3.46
C TYR A 86 9.18 -13.29 -3.12
N LEU A 87 9.52 -13.17 -1.84
CA LEU A 87 10.70 -12.42 -1.41
C LEU A 87 12.03 -12.99 -1.91
N ARG A 88 12.08 -14.23 -2.41
CA ARG A 88 13.26 -14.77 -3.11
C ARG A 88 13.57 -14.02 -4.40
N ILE A 89 12.54 -13.53 -5.10
CA ILE A 89 12.69 -12.71 -6.31
C ILE A 89 13.37 -11.38 -5.96
N ILE A 90 13.07 -10.84 -4.76
CA ILE A 90 13.52 -9.52 -4.32
C ILE A 90 14.89 -9.57 -3.63
N TYR A 91 15.10 -10.56 -2.75
CA TYR A 91 16.29 -10.65 -1.89
C TYR A 91 17.27 -11.74 -2.31
N GLY A 92 16.97 -12.49 -3.37
CA GLY A 92 17.76 -13.63 -3.85
C GLY A 92 17.27 -14.98 -3.32
N PRO A 93 17.60 -16.08 -4.01
CA PRO A 93 17.08 -17.41 -3.69
C PRO A 93 17.45 -17.89 -2.28
N GLU A 94 18.62 -17.48 -1.78
CA GLU A 94 19.19 -17.93 -0.51
C GLU A 94 18.84 -17.01 0.68
N TYR A 95 18.02 -15.96 0.49
CA TYR A 95 17.81 -14.93 1.52
C TYR A 95 17.31 -15.45 2.88
N THR A 96 16.72 -16.65 2.89
CA THR A 96 16.24 -17.35 4.10
C THR A 96 17.35 -17.99 4.93
N ALA A 97 18.58 -18.08 4.44
CA ALA A 97 19.72 -18.58 5.20
C ALA A 97 19.96 -17.69 6.44
N PRO A 98 20.25 -18.24 7.63
CA PRO A 98 20.36 -17.48 8.89
C PRO A 98 21.28 -16.25 8.82
N GLU A 99 22.42 -16.37 8.14
CA GLU A 99 23.42 -15.33 7.92
C GLU A 99 22.89 -14.19 7.05
N HIS A 100 22.03 -14.47 6.07
CA HIS A 100 21.40 -13.47 5.22
C HIS A 100 20.21 -12.82 5.92
N LEU A 101 19.36 -13.62 6.55
CA LEU A 101 18.15 -13.15 7.21
C LEU A 101 18.46 -12.23 8.39
N THR A 102 19.48 -12.55 9.18
CA THR A 102 19.93 -11.70 10.31
C THR A 102 20.32 -10.30 9.85
N ARG A 103 21.09 -10.20 8.76
CA ARG A 103 21.47 -8.93 8.15
C ARG A 103 20.28 -8.17 7.56
N LEU A 104 19.34 -8.87 6.92
CA LEU A 104 18.15 -8.26 6.32
C LEU A 104 17.15 -7.73 7.35
N LYS A 105 17.09 -8.31 8.55
CA LYS A 105 16.26 -7.79 9.65
C LYS A 105 16.70 -6.41 10.12
N ALA A 106 17.97 -6.05 9.97
CA ALA A 106 18.51 -4.74 10.33
C ALA A 106 18.21 -3.63 9.29
N ARG A 107 17.34 -3.87 8.29
CA ARG A 107 17.04 -2.90 7.22
C ARG A 107 16.32 -1.65 7.74
N ASN A 108 16.70 -0.48 7.22
CA ASN A 108 16.07 0.79 7.55
C ASN A 108 14.96 1.12 6.54
N VAL A 109 13.72 1.25 7.04
CA VAL A 109 12.54 1.59 6.23
C VAL A 109 12.09 3.05 6.39
N SER A 110 12.77 3.84 7.22
CA SER A 110 12.36 5.22 7.54
C SER A 110 12.35 6.14 6.31
N GLY A 111 13.39 6.08 5.47
CA GLY A 111 13.49 6.88 4.25
C GLY A 111 12.33 6.62 3.28
N LYS A 112 12.04 5.33 3.01
CA LYS A 112 10.91 4.95 2.13
C LYS A 112 9.56 5.34 2.72
N ARG A 113 9.38 5.24 4.04
CA ARG A 113 8.16 5.71 4.74
C ARG A 113 7.96 7.22 4.60
N ALA A 114 9.03 8.00 4.72
CA ALA A 114 8.98 9.45 4.59
C ALA A 114 8.72 9.90 3.14
N LEU A 115 9.28 9.20 2.15
CA LEU A 115 8.97 9.42 0.74
C LEU A 115 7.50 9.12 0.44
N ALA A 116 7.01 7.95 0.84
CA ALA A 116 5.62 7.55 0.62
C ALA A 116 4.60 8.56 1.21
N GLN A 117 4.90 9.15 2.38
CA GLN A 117 4.04 10.18 2.96
C GLN A 117 4.04 11.49 2.16
N ARG A 118 5.20 11.91 1.65
CA ARG A 118 5.33 13.14 0.84
C ARG A 118 4.67 12.97 -0.52
N GLU A 119 4.93 11.85 -1.19
CA GLU A 119 4.26 11.46 -2.45
C GLU A 119 2.75 11.40 -2.28
N TYR A 120 2.26 10.77 -1.20
CA TYR A 120 0.83 10.72 -0.87
C TYR A 120 0.23 12.12 -0.71
N ALA A 121 0.89 13.00 0.04
CA ALA A 121 0.42 14.36 0.24
C ALA A 121 0.36 15.16 -1.06
N LEU A 122 1.38 15.05 -1.92
CA LEU A 122 1.42 15.71 -3.23
C LEU A 122 0.35 15.17 -4.17
N GLY A 123 0.17 13.85 -4.24
CA GLY A 123 -0.90 13.24 -5.05
C GLY A 123 -2.29 13.67 -4.60
N HIS A 124 -2.53 13.71 -3.28
CA HIS A 124 -3.78 14.19 -2.70
C HIS A 124 -4.03 15.67 -3.06
N GLU A 125 -3.01 16.52 -2.98
CA GLU A 125 -3.11 17.93 -3.33
C GLU A 125 -3.31 18.15 -4.85
N ALA A 126 -2.64 17.39 -5.71
CA ALA A 126 -2.85 17.43 -7.15
C ALA A 126 -4.33 17.15 -7.52
N LEU A 127 -4.92 16.11 -6.94
CA LEU A 127 -6.33 15.76 -7.14
C LEU A 127 -7.27 16.87 -6.65
N LYS A 128 -6.99 17.46 -5.49
CA LYS A 128 -7.80 18.58 -4.96
C LYS A 128 -7.80 19.77 -5.91
N ARG A 129 -6.62 20.20 -6.35
CA ARG A 129 -6.46 21.35 -7.26
C ARG A 129 -7.13 21.10 -8.60
N PHE A 130 -7.01 19.89 -9.13
CA PHE A 130 -7.67 19.50 -10.37
C PHE A 130 -9.21 19.56 -10.25
N VAL A 131 -9.77 18.98 -9.18
CA VAL A 131 -11.23 19.02 -8.94
C VAL A 131 -11.72 20.45 -8.70
N ALA A 132 -10.92 21.30 -8.07
CA ALA A 132 -11.21 22.72 -7.86
C ALA A 132 -11.06 23.58 -9.13
N ARG A 133 -10.64 22.98 -10.26
CA ARG A 133 -10.40 23.66 -11.55
C ARG A 133 -9.35 24.77 -11.45
N GLU A 134 -8.34 24.58 -10.60
CA GLU A 134 -7.18 25.47 -10.58
C GLU A 134 -6.41 25.42 -11.92
N PRO A 135 -5.62 26.46 -12.25
CA PRO A 135 -4.78 26.44 -13.44
C PRO A 135 -3.86 25.23 -13.50
N LEU A 136 -3.63 24.70 -14.70
CA LEU A 136 -2.90 23.44 -14.91
C LEU A 136 -1.52 23.41 -14.24
N TYR A 137 -0.80 24.54 -14.21
CA TYR A 137 0.52 24.60 -13.57
C TYR A 137 0.46 24.33 -12.06
N ARG A 138 -0.64 24.68 -11.38
CA ARG A 138 -0.87 24.39 -9.95
C ARG A 138 -1.13 22.90 -9.70
N VAL A 139 -1.75 22.21 -10.65
CA VAL A 139 -1.90 20.75 -10.59
C VAL A 139 -0.55 20.10 -10.86
N HIS A 140 0.13 20.54 -11.92
CA HIS A 140 1.39 19.97 -12.37
C HIS A 140 2.55 20.17 -11.40
N GLU A 141 2.64 21.27 -10.64
CA GLU A 141 3.69 21.41 -9.61
C GLU A 141 3.64 20.26 -8.58
N ALA A 142 2.44 19.79 -8.21
CA ALA A 142 2.28 18.67 -7.28
C ALA A 142 2.57 17.32 -7.95
N VAL A 143 2.09 17.12 -9.19
CA VAL A 143 2.36 15.90 -9.99
C VAL A 143 3.86 15.73 -10.25
N PHE A 144 4.54 16.79 -10.68
CA PHE A 144 5.99 16.76 -10.92
C PHE A 144 6.78 16.66 -9.62
N GLY A 145 6.25 17.13 -8.50
CA GLY A 145 6.80 16.87 -7.18
C GLY A 145 6.87 15.36 -6.87
N VAL A 146 5.81 14.59 -7.18
CA VAL A 146 5.84 13.12 -7.01
C VAL A 146 6.92 12.50 -7.89
N LEU A 147 6.99 12.89 -9.17
CA LEU A 147 8.00 12.38 -10.11
C LEU A 147 9.43 12.69 -9.65
N ALA A 148 9.66 13.88 -9.10
CA ALA A 148 10.97 14.26 -8.55
C ALA A 148 11.34 13.42 -7.33
N LEU A 149 10.40 13.14 -6.42
CA LEU A 149 10.65 12.31 -5.24
C LEU A 149 10.97 10.85 -5.59
N GLU A 150 10.39 10.30 -6.65
CA GLU A 150 10.73 8.95 -7.13
C GLU A 150 12.17 8.83 -7.69
N SER A 151 12.86 9.96 -7.90
CA SER A 151 14.29 9.98 -8.26
C SER A 151 15.22 9.95 -7.05
N GLU A 152 14.70 10.06 -5.83
CA GLU A 152 15.50 9.97 -4.60
C GLU A 152 16.00 8.53 -4.39
N PRO A 153 17.31 8.32 -4.13
CA PRO A 153 17.85 6.99 -3.96
C PRO A 153 17.28 6.32 -2.71
N VAL A 154 16.64 5.18 -2.92
CA VAL A 154 16.15 4.29 -1.86
C VAL A 154 16.54 2.86 -2.12
N ASP A 155 16.56 2.03 -1.08
CA ASP A 155 16.75 0.59 -1.25
C ASP A 155 15.65 0.04 -2.17
N PRO A 156 16.00 -0.46 -3.38
CA PRO A 156 15.03 -0.89 -4.39
C PRO A 156 14.25 -2.15 -3.96
N ARG A 157 14.67 -2.81 -2.87
CA ARG A 157 14.03 -4.02 -2.35
C ARG A 157 12.82 -3.71 -1.46
N LEU A 158 12.61 -2.44 -1.08
CA LEU A 158 11.59 -1.99 -0.13
C LEU A 158 10.23 -1.69 -0.76
#